data_AF-A0A399XIX6-F1
#
_entry.id   AF-A0A399XIX6-F1
#
_cell.length_a   1.000
_cell.length_b   1.000
_cell.length_c   1.000
_cell.angle_alpha   90.00
_cell.angle_beta   90.00
_cell.angle_gamma   90.00
#
_symmetry.space_group_name_H-M   'P 1'
#
loop_
_entity.id
_entity.type
_entity.pdbx_description
1 polymer ?
#
loop_
_entity_poly.entity_id
_entity_poly.type
_entity_poly.pdbx_seq_one_letter_code
_entity_poly.pdbx_strand_id
1 'polypeptide(L)' 'MMTPEQVHYGRAGIVYERSAKVLAEAYAAHPERFVKGQPEPAALPDAVWINRPQEPLSTEGGH' A
#
# COMPACT_ATOMS: atom_id res chain seq x y z
N MET A 1 1.34 -6.62 -5.66
CA MET A 1 1.65 -6.94 -4.24
C MET A 1 2.48 -5.81 -3.69
N MET A 2 1.98 -5.09 -2.69
CA MET A 2 2.71 -4.03 -2.01
C MET A 2 3.47 -4.62 -0.83
N THR A 3 4.72 -4.20 -0.60
CA THR A 3 5.49 -4.70 0.55
C THR A 3 5.16 -3.90 1.82
N PRO A 4 5.28 -4.51 3.01
CA PRO A 4 5.14 -3.79 4.28
C PRO A 4 6.08 -2.57 4.40
N GLU A 5 7.28 -2.67 3.81
CA GLU A 5 8.23 -1.56 3.68
C GLU A 5 7.62 -0.35 2.95
N GLN A 6 6.97 -0.57 1.82
CA GLN A 6 6.38 0.50 1.02
C GLN A 6 5.25 1.22 1.77
N VAL A 7 4.50 0.49 2.60
CA VAL A 7 3.48 1.09 3.47
C VAL A 7 4.12 1.86 4.62
N HIS A 8 5.14 1.30 5.27
CA HIS A 8 5.80 1.91 6.42
C HIS A 8 6.53 3.22 6.07
N TYR A 9 7.16 3.29 4.89
CA TYR A 9 7.88 4.50 4.45
C TYR A 9 7.00 5.52 3.69
N GLY A 10 5.66 5.39 3.74
CA GLY A 10 4.75 6.31 3.06
C GLY A 10 4.82 6.26 1.52
N ARG A 11 5.48 5.25 0.96
CA ARG A 11 5.59 5.04 -0.51
C ARG A 11 4.36 4.35 -1.09
N ALA A 12 3.44 3.92 -0.25
CA ALA A 12 2.19 3.27 -0.61
C ALA A 12 1.39 4.06 -1.65
N GLY A 13 1.18 5.36 -1.44
CA GLY A 13 0.47 6.21 -2.41
C GLY A 13 1.11 6.20 -3.80
N ILE A 14 2.44 6.36 -3.86
CA ILE A 14 3.19 6.37 -5.12
C ILE A 14 3.09 5.03 -5.84
N VAL A 15 3.18 3.92 -5.11
CA VAL A 15 3.07 2.57 -5.69
C VAL A 15 1.64 2.29 -6.16
N TYR A 16 0.64 2.78 -5.44
CA TYR A 16 -0.76 2.70 -5.83
C TYR A 16 -1.03 3.45 -7.13
N GLU A 17 -0.63 4.72 -7.23
CA GLU A 17 -0.83 5.52 -8.46
C GLU A 17 -0.12 4.91 -9.67
N ARG A 18 1.12 4.45 -9.49
CA ARG A 18 1.85 3.77 -10.58
C ARG A 18 1.13 2.50 -11.04
N SER A 19 0.61 1.72 -10.10
CA SER A 19 -0.14 0.51 -10.41
C SER A 19 -1.46 0.83 -11.10
N ALA A 20 -2.17 1.87 -10.66
CA ALA A 20 -3.41 2.34 -11.28
C ALA A 20 -3.17 2.75 -12.75
N LYS A 21 -2.09 3.49 -13.02
CA LYS A 21 -1.73 3.91 -14.37
C LYS A 21 -1.45 2.73 -15.29
N VAL A 22 -0.64 1.76 -14.84
CA VAL A 22 -0.32 0.55 -15.63
C VAL A 22 -1.58 -0.25 -15.93
N LEU A 23 -2.47 -0.39 -14.94
CA LEU A 23 -3.74 -1.10 -15.10
C LEU A 23 -4.69 -0.40 -16.08
N ALA A 24 -4.76 0.94 -16.04
CA ALA A 24 -5.54 1.72 -16.98
C ALA A 24 -4.99 1.62 -18.42
N GLU A 25 -3.68 1.70 -18.61
CA GLU A 25 -3.03 1.54 -19.91
C GLU A 25 -3.26 0.13 -20.49
N ALA A 26 -3.12 -0.91 -19.65
CA ALA A 26 -3.38 -2.29 -20.06
C ALA A 26 -4.86 -2.50 -20.44
N TYR A 27 -5.79 -1.89 -19.70
CA TYR A 27 -7.22 -1.94 -20.01
C TYR A 27 -7.54 -1.21 -21.32
N ALA A 28 -6.96 -0.04 -21.55
CA ALA A 28 -7.16 0.72 -22.79
C ALA A 28 -6.63 -0.02 -24.02
N ALA A 29 -5.52 -0.76 -23.88
CA ALA A 29 -4.94 -1.55 -24.96
C ALA A 29 -5.75 -2.82 -25.28
N HIS A 30 -6.30 -3.48 -24.25
CA HIS A 30 -6.93 -4.80 -24.38
C HIS A 30 -8.15 -4.96 -23.46
N PRO A 31 -9.24 -4.20 -23.67
CA PRO A 31 -10.42 -4.27 -22.81
C PRO A 31 -11.06 -5.67 -22.78
N GLU A 32 -10.96 -6.43 -23.87
CA GLU A 32 -11.46 -7.81 -24.01
C GLU A 32 -10.83 -8.80 -23.01
N ARG A 33 -9.64 -8.48 -22.48
CA ARG A 33 -8.96 -9.31 -21.48
C ARG A 33 -9.50 -9.10 -20.07
N PHE A 34 -10.30 -8.07 -19.84
CA PHE A 34 -10.82 -7.69 -18.54
C PHE A 34 -12.34 -7.84 -18.50
N VAL A 35 -12.80 -9.07 -18.29
CA VAL A 35 -14.24 -9.45 -18.25
C VAL A 35 -15.07 -8.74 -17.18
N LYS A 36 -14.42 -8.09 -16.21
CA LYS A 36 -15.06 -7.33 -15.11
C LYS A 36 -14.94 -5.80 -15.29
N GLY A 37 -14.50 -5.32 -16.45
CA GLY A 37 -14.23 -3.90 -16.69
C GLY A 37 -12.84 -3.47 -16.21
N GLN A 38 -12.63 -2.17 -16.04
CA GLN A 38 -11.33 -1.61 -15.70
C GLN A 38 -10.82 -2.18 -14.35
N PRO A 39 -9.63 -2.79 -14.32
CA PRO A 39 -9.05 -3.31 -13.08
C PRO A 39 -8.56 -2.18 -12.19
N GLU A 40 -8.80 -2.30 -10.88
CA GLU A 40 -8.28 -1.39 -9.86
C GLU A 40 -7.12 -2.05 -9.08
N PRO A 41 -6.06 -1.30 -8.73
CA PRO A 41 -5.02 -1.82 -7.87
C PRO A 41 -5.58 -2.10 -6.47
N ALA A 42 -5.01 -3.11 -5.81
CA ALA A 42 -5.44 -3.50 -4.46
C ALA A 42 -5.41 -2.29 -3.50
N ALA A 43 -6.46 -2.17 -2.68
CA ALA A 43 -6.58 -1.12 -1.69
C ALA A 43 -5.35 -1.11 -0.75
N LEU A 44 -4.93 0.10 -0.38
CA LEU A 44 -3.88 0.28 0.61
C LEU A 44 -4.39 -0.23 1.96
N PRO A 45 -3.63 -1.06 2.68
CA PRO A 45 -3.98 -1.37 4.07
C PRO A 45 -3.84 -0.10 4.93
N ASP A 46 -4.87 0.24 5.71
CA ASP A 46 -4.87 1.40 6.61
C ASP A 46 -3.71 1.40 7.61
N ALA A 47 -3.23 0.21 7.99
CA ALA A 47 -2.05 0.03 8.82
C ALA A 47 -1.48 -1.39 8.67
N VAL A 48 -0.22 -1.54 8.26
CA VAL A 48 0.53 -2.81 8.36
C VAL A 48 1.65 -2.65 9.37
N TRP A 49 1.41 -3.14 10.58
CA TRP A 49 2.40 -3.20 11.65
C TRP A 49 2.92 -4.64 11.73
N ILE A 50 4.15 -4.88 11.27
CA ILE A 50 4.86 -6.17 11.50
C ILE A 50 5.73 -6.11 12.77
N ASN A 51 6.11 -4.92 13.22
CA ASN A 51 6.73 -4.72 14.51
C ASN A 51 6.27 -3.36 15.06
N ARG A 52 5.35 -3.37 16.03
CA ARG A 52 5.02 -2.15 16.78
C ARG A 52 6.23 -1.85 17.67
N PRO A 53 7.01 -0.77 17.44
CA PRO A 53 8.00 -0.34 18.43
C PRO A 53 7.28 -0.27 19.77
N GLN A 54 7.75 -1.09 20.70
CA GLN A 54 7.31 -1.02 22.08
C GLN A 54 7.57 0.41 22.52
N GLU A 55 6.53 1.10 23.02
CA GLU A 55 6.71 2.43 23.60
C GLU A 55 7.95 2.36 24.51
N PRO A 56 8.92 3.30 24.38
CA PRO A 56 9.97 3.35 25.35
C PRO A 56 9.26 3.50 26.69
N LEU A 57 9.41 2.50 27.57
CA LEU A 57 9.01 2.62 28.96
C LEU A 57 9.57 3.95 29.40
N SER A 58 8.70 4.92 29.65
CA SER A 58 9.10 6.24 30.12
C SER A 58 9.95 6.02 31.36
N THR A 59 11.25 6.22 31.20
CA THR A 59 12.19 6.35 32.29
C THR A 59 11.89 7.68 32.97
N GLU A 60 10.96 7.70 33.91
CA GLU A 60 10.79 8.72 34.95
C GLU A 60 10.03 8.03 36.10
N GLY A 61 10.43 7.97 37.36
CA GLY A 61 11.48 8.62 38.14
C GLY A 61 11.05 8.47 39.61
N GLY A 62 12.03 8.20 40.50
CA GLY A 62 12.02 8.41 41.96
C GLY A 62 10.76 8.11 42.78
N HIS A 63 10.88 7.17 43.72
CA HIS A 63 10.81 7.45 45.17
C HIS A 63 11.57 6.36 45.93
#